data_AF-A0A914Y961-F1
#
_entry.id   AF-A0A914Y961-F1
#
_cell.length_a   1.000
_cell.length_b   1.000
_cell.length_c   1.000
_cell.angle_alpha   90.00
_cell.angle_beta   90.00
_cell.angle_gamma   90.00
#
_symmetry.space_group_name_H-M   'P 1'
#
loop_
_entity.id
_entity.type
_entity.pdbx_description
1 polymer ?
#
loop_
_entity_poly.entity_id
_entity_poly.type
_entity_poly.pdbx_seq_one_letter_code
_entity_poly.pdbx_strand_id
1 'polypeptide(L)'
;MTSFNFILCALFVIPQISLSSDDCRAILQSAGATKEFGGRVGHAIHSLSVRNLKQFKPDVNETNQVPTVNLNLTSDIPILSYAPDRTTPDSHMFLLDGSIILDEILSHMDDKSYNLKNYNPLEQIVHTFHMEEMWASALIDYRNFEVDPPADEVCQCVMDIENNGILMKLRQTALIIREPNLMLGYGQERAERRCSENASSPGCSFFKSIGKSLPPLNSAKAWKRWKMDSGAMKGKDTALFLYCALNNNNGSNKNFKNIEWNQKYHY
;
A
#
# COMPACT_ATOMS: atom_id res chain seq x y z
N MET A 1 41.36 37.21 -40.19
CA MET A 1 41.03 35.81 -40.54
C MET A 1 41.19 34.98 -39.27
N THR A 2 40.10 34.79 -38.53
CA THR A 2 40.07 34.06 -37.26
C THR A 2 39.10 32.90 -37.42
N SER A 3 39.65 31.69 -37.47
CA SER A 3 38.91 30.44 -37.72
C SER A 3 38.34 29.90 -36.41
N PHE A 4 37.01 29.79 -36.32
CA PHE A 4 36.31 29.12 -35.22
C PHE A 4 36.23 27.62 -35.51
N ASN A 5 36.84 26.81 -34.64
CA ASN A 5 36.67 25.35 -34.62
C ASN A 5 35.38 24.99 -33.86
N PHE A 6 34.38 24.49 -34.57
CA PHE A 6 33.21 23.84 -33.97
C PHE A 6 33.56 22.39 -33.63
N ILE A 7 33.62 22.07 -32.33
CA ILE A 7 33.69 20.69 -31.85
C ILE A 7 32.26 20.15 -31.82
N LEU A 8 31.96 19.21 -32.73
CA LEU A 8 30.73 18.40 -32.69
C LEU A 8 30.86 17.38 -31.56
N CYS A 9 30.16 17.59 -30.43
CA CYS A 9 29.90 16.53 -29.46
C CYS A 9 28.83 15.59 -30.02
N ALA A 10 29.23 14.40 -30.46
CA ALA A 10 28.31 13.33 -30.77
C ALA A 10 27.66 12.81 -29.48
N LEU A 11 26.37 13.12 -29.27
CA LEU A 11 25.56 12.54 -28.22
C LEU A 11 25.30 11.06 -28.55
N PHE A 12 25.96 10.16 -27.81
CA PHE A 12 25.62 8.75 -27.79
C PHE A 12 24.25 8.58 -27.11
N VAL A 13 23.21 8.33 -27.91
CA VAL A 13 21.91 7.89 -27.43
C VAL A 13 22.05 6.43 -27.02
N ILE A 14 22.20 6.18 -25.71
CA ILE A 14 22.13 4.82 -25.17
C ILE A 14 20.65 4.40 -25.21
N PRO A 15 20.29 3.30 -25.93
CA PRO A 15 18.92 2.83 -25.95
C PRO A 15 18.50 2.39 -24.55
N GLN A 16 17.48 3.04 -24.00
CA GLN A 16 16.83 2.62 -22.77
C GLN A 16 16.09 1.31 -23.06
N ILE A 17 16.60 0.20 -22.53
CA ILE A 17 15.91 -1.09 -22.60
C ILE A 17 14.71 -0.99 -21.66
N SER A 18 13.52 -0.82 -22.22
CA SER A 18 12.28 -0.95 -21.47
C SER A 18 12.02 -2.44 -21.22
N LEU A 19 12.14 -2.90 -19.98
CA LEU A 19 11.67 -4.22 -19.59
C LEU A 19 10.15 -4.31 -19.83
N SER A 20 9.69 -5.43 -20.39
CA SER A 20 8.26 -5.67 -20.57
C SER A 20 7.61 -6.07 -19.23
N SER A 21 6.28 -5.89 -19.09
CA SER A 21 5.57 -6.25 -17.85
C SER A 21 5.65 -7.76 -17.51
N ASP A 22 5.77 -8.59 -18.54
CA ASP A 22 5.92 -10.05 -18.39
C ASP A 22 7.30 -10.41 -17.80
N ASP A 23 8.32 -9.61 -18.08
CA ASP A 23 9.67 -9.78 -17.51
C ASP A 23 9.66 -9.46 -16.01
N CYS A 24 8.95 -8.40 -15.59
CA CYS A 24 8.96 -8.00 -14.18
C CYS A 24 8.32 -9.03 -13.24
N ARG A 25 7.30 -9.76 -13.70
CA ARG A 25 6.74 -10.85 -12.91
C ARG A 25 7.76 -11.95 -12.67
N ALA A 26 8.51 -12.33 -13.69
CA ALA A 26 9.55 -13.36 -13.60
C ALA A 26 10.71 -12.88 -12.70
N ILE A 27 11.15 -11.64 -12.85
CA ILE A 27 12.22 -11.03 -12.02
C ILE A 27 11.82 -11.03 -10.54
N LEU A 28 10.62 -10.56 -10.20
CA LEU A 28 10.12 -10.55 -8.83
C LEU A 28 10.04 -11.97 -8.24
N GLN A 29 9.55 -12.93 -9.02
CA GLN A 29 9.47 -14.34 -8.57
C GLN A 29 10.86 -14.95 -8.34
N SER A 30 11.83 -14.68 -9.22
CA SER A 30 13.22 -15.11 -9.06
C SER A 30 13.89 -14.48 -7.84
N ALA A 31 13.52 -13.24 -7.49
CA ALA A 31 13.92 -12.58 -6.24
C ALA A 31 13.19 -13.11 -4.98
N GLY A 32 12.28 -14.08 -5.17
CA GLY A 32 11.53 -14.72 -4.10
C GLY A 32 10.33 -13.91 -3.60
N ALA A 33 9.82 -12.97 -4.39
CA ALA A 33 8.53 -12.33 -4.14
C ALA A 33 7.38 -13.34 -4.34
N THR A 34 6.32 -13.20 -3.55
CA THR A 34 5.19 -14.13 -3.67
C THR A 34 4.31 -13.83 -4.88
N LYS A 35 3.48 -14.80 -5.30
CA LYS A 35 2.45 -14.57 -6.33
C LYS A 35 1.44 -13.49 -5.93
N GLU A 36 1.31 -13.22 -4.64
CA GLU A 36 0.38 -12.23 -4.08
C GLU A 36 1.07 -10.90 -3.75
N PHE A 37 2.28 -10.65 -4.30
CA PHE A 37 3.11 -9.49 -4.01
C PHE A 37 2.30 -8.18 -3.99
N GLY A 38 1.62 -7.83 -5.09
CA GLY A 38 0.84 -6.59 -5.16
C GLY A 38 -0.29 -6.50 -4.15
N GLY A 39 -0.96 -7.62 -3.86
CA GLY A 39 -2.02 -7.69 -2.85
C GLY A 39 -1.50 -7.53 -1.42
N ARG A 40 -0.35 -8.13 -1.10
CA ARG A 40 0.30 -8.05 0.22
C ARG A 40 0.88 -6.67 0.48
N VAL A 41 1.64 -6.14 -0.48
CA VAL A 41 2.25 -4.82 -0.40
C VAL A 41 1.17 -3.75 -0.36
N GLY A 42 0.20 -3.79 -1.29
CA GLY A 42 -0.90 -2.82 -1.32
C GLY A 42 -1.80 -2.87 -0.08
N HIS A 43 -1.93 -4.03 0.58
CA HIS A 43 -2.51 -4.08 1.93
C HIS A 43 -1.57 -3.40 2.91
N ALA A 44 -0.31 -3.83 3.05
CA ALA A 44 0.60 -3.30 4.05
C ALA A 44 0.81 -1.77 4.00
N ILE A 45 0.80 -1.16 2.82
CA ILE A 45 1.11 0.27 2.67
C ILE A 45 -0.12 1.20 2.71
N HIS A 46 -1.34 0.65 2.78
CA HIS A 46 -2.56 1.44 2.57
C HIS A 46 -2.81 2.52 3.62
N SER A 47 -2.18 2.42 4.78
CA SER A 47 -2.36 3.31 5.92
C SER A 47 -1.04 3.83 6.49
N LEU A 48 0.08 3.66 5.77
CA LEU A 48 1.39 4.16 6.20
C LEU A 48 1.40 5.69 6.34
N SER A 49 2.15 6.15 7.34
CA SER A 49 2.52 7.55 7.56
C SER A 49 4.05 7.70 7.59
N VAL A 50 4.55 8.94 7.55
CA VAL A 50 5.98 9.25 7.75
C VAL A 50 6.51 8.63 9.05
N ARG A 51 5.73 8.67 10.14
CA ARG A 51 6.12 8.06 11.42
C ARG A 51 6.41 6.57 11.27
N ASN A 52 5.53 5.83 10.60
CA ASN A 52 5.72 4.40 10.41
C ASN A 52 6.93 4.13 9.52
N LEU A 53 7.14 4.92 8.48
CA LEU A 53 8.32 4.81 7.60
C LEU A 53 9.64 5.06 8.33
N LYS A 54 9.65 5.94 9.35
CA LYS A 54 10.84 6.19 10.18
C LYS A 54 11.34 4.96 10.94
N GLN A 55 10.49 3.95 11.17
CA GLN A 55 10.93 2.67 11.73
C GLN A 55 11.88 1.92 10.79
N PHE A 56 11.72 2.10 9.48
CA PHE A 56 12.55 1.50 8.43
C PHE A 56 13.75 2.39 8.11
N LYS A 57 13.50 3.68 7.87
CA LYS A 57 14.51 4.67 7.49
C LYS A 57 14.31 5.99 8.24
N PRO A 58 15.16 6.34 9.23
CA PRO A 58 14.90 7.44 10.17
C PRO A 58 14.77 8.84 9.57
N ASP A 59 15.39 9.11 8.43
CA ASP A 59 15.43 10.42 7.76
C ASP A 59 14.25 10.65 6.78
N VAL A 60 13.31 9.70 6.69
CA VAL A 60 12.12 9.83 5.85
C VAL A 60 11.25 11.01 6.27
N ASN A 61 10.74 11.73 5.27
CA ASN A 61 9.80 12.83 5.40
C ASN A 61 8.72 12.75 4.30
N GLU A 62 7.86 13.75 4.16
CA GLU A 62 6.74 13.75 3.21
C GLU A 62 7.14 13.76 1.73
N THR A 63 8.43 13.95 1.40
CA THR A 63 8.92 13.77 0.02
C THR A 63 9.12 12.31 -0.38
N ASN A 64 8.76 11.36 0.50
CA ASN A 64 8.76 9.93 0.20
C ASN A 64 7.84 9.58 -0.98
N GLN A 65 8.11 8.47 -1.62
CA GLN A 65 7.37 7.99 -2.79
C GLN A 65 6.57 6.72 -2.50
N VAL A 66 6.14 6.56 -1.24
CA VAL A 66 5.36 5.40 -0.80
C VAL A 66 3.87 5.74 -0.95
N PRO A 67 3.16 5.20 -1.96
CA PRO A 67 1.75 5.50 -2.13
C PRO A 67 0.92 4.91 -0.99
N THR A 68 -0.14 5.61 -0.59
CA THR A 68 -1.02 5.20 0.51
C THR A 68 -2.45 5.63 0.22
N VAL A 69 -3.44 5.04 0.91
CA VAL A 69 -4.83 5.50 0.79
C VAL A 69 -4.98 6.81 1.57
N ASN A 70 -5.66 7.78 0.96
CA ASN A 70 -5.98 9.02 1.63
C ASN A 70 -7.12 8.79 2.64
N LEU A 71 -6.81 8.93 3.92
CA LEU A 71 -7.76 8.75 5.02
C LEU A 71 -8.74 9.91 5.18
N ASN A 72 -8.51 11.06 4.51
CA ASN A 72 -9.55 12.08 4.35
C ASN A 72 -10.55 11.61 3.28
N LEU A 73 -11.68 11.07 3.72
CA LEU A 73 -12.69 10.46 2.84
C LEU A 73 -13.48 11.48 2.03
N THR A 74 -13.34 12.77 2.32
CA THR A 74 -13.94 13.86 1.54
C THR A 74 -13.05 14.35 0.40
N SER A 75 -11.76 14.00 0.41
CA SER A 75 -10.84 14.40 -0.65
C SER A 75 -11.17 13.71 -1.98
N ASP A 76 -11.07 14.46 -3.08
CA ASP A 76 -11.15 13.94 -4.45
C ASP A 76 -9.95 13.06 -4.84
N ILE A 77 -8.89 13.04 -4.02
CA ILE A 77 -7.69 12.24 -4.23
C ILE A 77 -7.74 11.03 -3.29
N PRO A 78 -8.17 9.84 -3.77
CA PRO A 78 -8.34 8.67 -2.91
C PRO A 78 -7.03 7.97 -2.54
N ILE A 79 -5.97 8.18 -3.31
CA ILE A 79 -4.64 7.60 -3.11
C ILE A 79 -3.62 8.72 -3.23
N LEU A 80 -2.81 8.88 -2.20
CA LEU A 80 -1.67 9.78 -2.22
C LEU A 80 -0.47 9.07 -2.86
N SER A 81 0.37 9.80 -3.57
CA SER A 81 1.64 9.28 -4.11
C SER A 81 2.75 9.20 -3.05
N TYR A 82 2.47 9.64 -1.82
CA TYR A 82 3.39 9.68 -0.70
C TYR A 82 2.63 9.33 0.60
N ALA A 83 3.35 8.83 1.60
CA ALA A 83 2.82 8.64 2.94
C ALA A 83 2.88 9.99 3.67
N PRO A 84 1.75 10.54 4.15
CA PRO A 84 1.72 11.84 4.81
C PRO A 84 2.28 11.76 6.23
N ASP A 85 2.70 12.90 6.77
CA ASP A 85 2.83 13.01 8.23
C ASP A 85 1.45 13.17 8.85
N ARG A 86 1.18 12.45 9.93
CA ARG A 86 -0.12 12.43 10.63
C ARG A 86 -0.02 12.96 12.05
N THR A 87 1.11 13.54 12.44
CA THR A 87 1.24 14.20 13.74
C THR A 87 0.18 15.31 13.88
N THR A 88 -0.70 15.16 14.85
CA THR A 88 -1.59 16.24 15.31
C THR A 88 -0.76 17.30 16.05
N PRO A 89 -1.24 18.56 16.17
CA PRO A 89 -0.53 19.60 16.93
C PRO A 89 -0.17 19.15 18.35
N ASP A 90 -1.02 18.34 18.96
CA ASP A 90 -0.88 17.82 20.33
C ASP A 90 -0.22 16.44 20.40
N SER A 91 0.25 15.88 19.28
CA SER A 91 0.86 14.53 19.25
C SER A 91 2.12 14.41 20.11
N HIS A 92 2.70 15.54 20.51
CA HIS A 92 3.85 15.63 21.42
C HIS A 92 3.51 15.29 22.88
N MET A 93 2.23 15.23 23.24
CA MET A 93 1.77 14.93 24.60
C MET A 93 1.98 13.45 24.98
N PHE A 94 2.15 12.56 24.00
CA PHE A 94 2.37 11.14 24.21
C PHE A 94 3.73 10.72 23.66
N LEU A 95 4.44 9.85 24.41
CA LEU A 95 5.76 9.33 24.01
C LEU A 95 5.67 7.93 23.40
N LEU A 96 4.65 7.16 23.77
CA LEU A 96 4.49 5.77 23.35
C LEU A 96 3.67 5.69 22.06
N ASP A 97 4.10 4.84 21.13
CA ASP A 97 3.42 4.65 19.84
C ASP A 97 1.94 4.27 20.00
N GLY A 98 1.65 3.33 20.89
CA GLY A 98 0.27 2.92 21.17
C GLY A 98 -0.62 4.04 21.70
N SER A 99 -0.07 4.96 22.52
CA SER A 99 -0.83 6.10 23.04
C SER A 99 -1.12 7.13 21.95
N ILE A 100 -0.19 7.35 21.01
CA ILE A 100 -0.45 8.27 19.90
C ILE A 100 -1.43 7.66 18.89
N ILE A 101 -1.36 6.35 18.62
CA ILE A 101 -2.39 5.67 17.81
C ILE A 101 -3.77 5.85 18.44
N LEU A 102 -3.86 5.69 19.76
CA LEU A 102 -5.11 5.90 20.48
C LEU A 102 -5.59 7.35 20.36
N ASP A 103 -4.69 8.32 20.52
CA ASP A 103 -4.98 9.75 20.39
C ASP A 103 -5.48 10.12 18.99
N GLU A 104 -4.81 9.64 17.94
CA GLU A 104 -5.20 9.88 16.54
C GLU A 104 -6.63 9.38 16.28
N ILE A 105 -6.95 8.16 16.73
CA ILE A 105 -8.28 7.58 16.51
C ILE A 105 -9.35 8.26 17.35
N LEU A 106 -9.08 8.51 18.65
CA LEU A 106 -10.06 9.12 19.54
C LEU A 106 -10.31 10.59 19.21
N SER A 107 -9.30 11.32 18.71
CA SER A 107 -9.46 12.69 18.23
C SER A 107 -10.39 12.80 17.02
N HIS A 108 -10.60 11.71 16.29
CA HIS A 108 -11.49 11.64 15.13
C HIS A 108 -12.68 10.69 15.33
N MET A 109 -12.99 10.26 16.57
CA MET A 109 -13.98 9.21 16.80
C MET A 109 -15.41 9.56 16.35
N ASP A 110 -15.72 10.86 16.27
CA ASP A 110 -17.00 11.37 15.80
C ASP A 110 -16.99 11.76 14.30
N ASP A 111 -15.83 11.72 13.64
CA ASP A 111 -15.68 12.06 12.23
C ASP A 111 -15.85 10.82 11.33
N LYS A 112 -17.06 10.64 10.82
CA LYS A 112 -17.39 9.55 9.87
C LYS A 112 -16.74 9.71 8.49
N SER A 113 -16.08 10.84 8.23
CA SER A 113 -15.36 11.14 7.00
C SER A 113 -13.84 10.96 7.14
N TYR A 114 -13.40 10.39 8.25
CA TYR A 114 -12.00 10.08 8.51
C TYR A 114 -11.77 8.56 8.64
N ASN A 115 -10.62 8.11 8.15
CA ASN A 115 -10.13 6.74 8.32
C ASN A 115 -11.09 5.65 7.78
N LEU A 116 -11.43 4.62 8.57
CA LEU A 116 -12.23 3.48 8.13
C LEU A 116 -13.73 3.69 8.38
N LYS A 117 -14.47 4.16 7.37
CA LYS A 117 -15.88 4.57 7.45
C LYS A 117 -16.85 3.60 8.14
N ASN A 118 -16.65 2.29 7.99
CA ASN A 118 -17.53 1.25 8.54
C ASN A 118 -17.02 0.59 9.83
N TYR A 119 -15.94 1.12 10.41
CA TYR A 119 -15.32 0.56 11.61
C TYR A 119 -15.61 1.48 12.79
N ASN A 120 -16.07 0.91 13.90
CA ASN A 120 -16.17 1.65 15.15
C ASN A 120 -14.77 1.93 15.75
N PRO A 121 -14.62 2.84 16.73
CA PRO A 121 -13.30 3.21 17.25
C PRO A 121 -12.47 2.01 17.76
N LEU A 122 -13.09 1.02 18.40
CA LEU A 122 -12.37 -0.18 18.87
C LEU A 122 -11.84 -1.00 17.69
N GLU A 123 -12.62 -1.13 16.62
CA GLU A 123 -12.22 -1.82 15.40
C GLU A 123 -11.12 -1.08 14.64
N GLN A 124 -11.17 0.26 14.63
CA GLN A 124 -10.09 1.09 14.09
C GLN A 124 -8.79 0.89 14.87
N ILE A 125 -8.85 0.89 16.21
CA ILE A 125 -7.69 0.63 17.08
C ILE A 125 -7.08 -0.74 16.76
N VAL A 126 -7.91 -1.78 16.73
CA VAL A 126 -7.44 -3.14 16.44
C VAL A 126 -6.87 -3.25 15.03
N HIS A 127 -7.48 -2.59 14.04
CA HIS A 127 -6.94 -2.55 12.69
C HIS A 127 -5.57 -1.86 12.63
N THR A 128 -5.40 -0.71 13.30
CA THR A 128 -4.10 -0.03 13.33
C THR A 128 -3.03 -0.91 13.99
N PHE A 129 -3.34 -1.60 15.09
CA PHE A 129 -2.39 -2.56 15.69
C PHE A 129 -2.08 -3.74 14.77
N HIS A 130 -3.04 -4.23 13.99
CA HIS A 130 -2.77 -5.25 12.96
C HIS A 130 -1.75 -4.74 11.92
N MET A 131 -1.87 -3.48 11.50
CA MET A 131 -0.92 -2.87 10.57
C MET A 131 0.47 -2.72 11.21
N GLU A 132 0.57 -2.31 12.47
CA GLU A 132 1.84 -2.25 13.21
C GLU A 132 2.50 -3.64 13.31
N GLU A 133 1.75 -4.72 13.57
CA GLU A 133 2.30 -6.08 13.56
C GLU A 133 2.84 -6.48 12.18
N MET A 134 2.14 -6.10 11.10
CA MET A 134 2.62 -6.34 9.74
C MET A 134 3.92 -5.59 9.45
N TRP A 135 4.04 -4.34 9.89
CA TRP A 135 5.25 -3.53 9.70
C TRP A 135 6.41 -4.03 10.56
N ALA A 136 6.16 -4.42 11.81
CA ALA A 136 7.16 -5.06 12.65
C ALA A 136 7.69 -6.35 12.01
N SER A 137 6.83 -7.16 11.39
CA SER A 137 7.28 -8.34 10.63
C SER A 137 8.10 -7.96 9.40
N ALA A 138 7.72 -6.91 8.66
CA ALA A 138 8.45 -6.44 7.49
C ALA A 138 9.82 -5.85 7.85
N LEU A 139 9.95 -5.24 9.02
CA LEU A 139 11.20 -4.64 9.46
C LEU A 139 12.34 -5.67 9.52
N ILE A 140 12.05 -6.90 9.94
CA ILE A 140 13.04 -8.00 9.99
C ILE A 140 13.67 -8.23 8.61
N ASP A 141 12.84 -8.42 7.59
CA ASP A 141 13.30 -8.65 6.21
C ASP A 141 13.92 -7.38 5.61
N TYR A 142 13.46 -6.20 6.00
CA TYR A 142 14.02 -4.93 5.52
C TYR A 142 15.47 -4.76 5.98
N ARG A 143 15.77 -5.09 7.25
CA ARG A 143 17.14 -5.09 7.77
C ARG A 143 18.04 -6.11 7.06
N ASN A 144 17.49 -7.22 6.58
CA ASN A 144 18.25 -8.15 5.74
C ASN A 144 18.61 -7.53 4.39
N PHE A 145 17.70 -6.77 3.77
CA PHE A 145 17.99 -6.05 2.52
C PHE A 145 18.97 -4.88 2.68
N GLU A 146 19.13 -4.32 3.87
CA GLU A 146 20.20 -3.36 4.13
C GLU A 146 21.59 -4.01 4.08
N VAL A 147 21.69 -5.29 4.45
CA VAL A 147 22.95 -6.05 4.42
C VAL A 147 23.20 -6.65 3.04
N ASP A 148 22.15 -7.17 2.40
CA ASP A 148 22.18 -7.79 1.06
C ASP A 148 21.11 -7.16 0.16
N PRO A 149 21.42 -6.01 -0.47
CA PRO A 149 20.45 -5.29 -1.29
C PRO A 149 19.94 -6.12 -2.48
N PRO A 150 18.64 -6.04 -2.81
CA PRO A 150 18.12 -6.59 -4.06
C PRO A 150 18.78 -5.90 -5.26
N ALA A 151 18.93 -6.63 -6.36
CA ALA A 151 19.45 -6.09 -7.62
C ALA A 151 18.57 -4.93 -8.15
N ASP A 152 19.19 -3.97 -8.85
CA ASP A 152 18.50 -2.78 -9.36
C ASP A 152 17.28 -3.10 -10.23
N GLU A 153 17.38 -4.13 -11.08
CA GLU A 153 16.29 -4.62 -11.92
C GLU A 153 15.08 -5.11 -11.10
N VAL A 154 15.33 -5.72 -9.94
CA VAL A 154 14.26 -6.11 -9.00
C VAL A 154 13.57 -4.86 -8.49
N CYS A 155 14.34 -3.86 -8.05
CA CYS A 155 13.75 -2.60 -7.58
C CYS A 155 13.01 -1.83 -8.68
N GLN A 156 13.47 -1.87 -9.94
CA GLN A 156 12.73 -1.28 -11.06
C GLN A 156 11.34 -1.91 -11.22
N CYS A 157 11.23 -3.23 -11.07
CA CYS A 157 9.96 -3.96 -11.14
C CYS A 157 9.07 -3.79 -9.89
N VAL A 158 9.68 -3.68 -8.71
CA VAL A 158 9.00 -3.34 -7.46
C VAL A 158 8.34 -1.96 -7.55
N MET A 159 9.04 -0.98 -8.15
CA MET A 159 8.56 0.39 -8.28
C MET A 159 7.60 0.59 -9.47
N ASP A 160 7.41 -0.41 -10.34
CA ASP A 160 6.38 -0.40 -11.38
C ASP A 160 4.99 -0.77 -10.83
N ILE A 161 4.49 0.08 -9.93
CA ILE A 161 3.27 -0.18 -9.15
C ILE A 161 2.00 -0.31 -10.00
N GLU A 162 2.02 0.21 -11.22
CA GLU A 162 0.90 0.14 -12.17
C GLU A 162 0.75 -1.28 -12.73
N ASN A 163 1.85 -2.00 -12.90
CA ASN A 163 1.88 -3.31 -13.55
C ASN A 163 2.14 -4.48 -12.59
N ASN A 164 2.56 -4.24 -11.35
CA ASN A 164 2.80 -5.29 -10.35
C ASN A 164 1.62 -5.53 -9.37
N GLY A 165 0.50 -4.83 -9.57
CA GLY A 165 -0.74 -5.02 -8.83
C GLY A 165 -0.88 -4.21 -7.53
N ILE A 166 0.16 -3.50 -7.09
CA ILE A 166 0.11 -2.64 -5.89
C ILE A 166 -0.95 -1.55 -6.04
N LEU A 167 -0.92 -0.80 -7.15
CA LEU A 167 -1.86 0.31 -7.34
C LEU A 167 -3.31 -0.19 -7.46
N MET A 168 -3.51 -1.33 -8.12
CA MET A 168 -4.83 -1.98 -8.18
C MET A 168 -5.35 -2.29 -6.78
N LYS A 169 -4.51 -2.86 -5.90
CA LYS A 169 -4.89 -3.15 -4.52
C LYS A 169 -5.20 -1.89 -3.73
N LEU A 170 -4.40 -0.83 -3.86
CA LEU A 170 -4.68 0.45 -3.20
C LEU A 170 -6.01 1.06 -3.65
N ARG A 171 -6.33 1.02 -4.95
CA ARG A 171 -7.63 1.47 -5.49
C ARG A 171 -8.78 0.68 -4.90
N GLN A 172 -8.64 -0.64 -4.81
CA GLN A 172 -9.64 -1.50 -4.18
C GLN A 172 -9.82 -1.16 -2.70
N THR A 173 -8.74 -0.99 -1.95
CA THR A 173 -8.79 -0.63 -0.53
C THR A 173 -9.44 0.75 -0.34
N ALA A 174 -9.07 1.75 -1.15
CA ALA A 174 -9.68 3.07 -1.09
C ALA A 174 -11.19 3.03 -1.35
N LEU A 175 -11.63 2.22 -2.32
CA LEU A 175 -13.05 2.04 -2.63
C LEU A 175 -13.80 1.32 -1.49
N ILE A 176 -13.20 0.27 -0.89
CA ILE A 176 -13.77 -0.42 0.28
C ILE A 176 -13.93 0.54 1.46
N ILE A 177 -12.95 1.42 1.69
CA ILE A 177 -12.97 2.37 2.80
C ILE A 177 -14.03 3.46 2.58
N ARG A 178 -14.11 4.03 1.37
CA ARG A 178 -14.99 5.17 1.06
C ARG A 178 -16.44 4.75 0.81
N GLU A 179 -16.62 3.64 0.12
CA GLU A 179 -17.92 3.11 -0.31
C GLU A 179 -18.14 1.66 0.15
N PRO A 180 -18.05 1.39 1.47
CA PRO A 180 -18.12 0.02 1.97
C PRO A 180 -19.47 -0.64 1.69
N ASN A 181 -20.57 0.12 1.67
CA ASN A 181 -21.90 -0.44 1.36
C ASN A 181 -22.01 -0.88 -0.10
N LEU A 182 -21.40 -0.14 -1.02
CA LEU A 182 -21.32 -0.52 -2.42
C LEU A 182 -20.49 -1.80 -2.57
N MET A 183 -19.32 -1.85 -1.94
CA MET A 183 -18.37 -2.95 -2.11
C MET A 183 -18.80 -4.24 -1.39
N LEU A 184 -19.30 -4.14 -0.16
CA LEU A 184 -19.74 -5.28 0.63
C LEU A 184 -21.08 -5.83 0.12
N GLY A 185 -22.05 -4.95 -0.18
CA GLY A 185 -23.36 -5.34 -0.70
C GLY A 185 -23.26 -5.97 -2.08
N TYR A 186 -22.56 -5.32 -3.01
CA TYR A 186 -22.33 -5.85 -4.36
C TYR A 186 -21.42 -7.07 -4.36
N GLY A 187 -20.40 -7.09 -3.50
CA GLY A 187 -19.48 -8.22 -3.34
C GLY A 187 -20.19 -9.47 -2.85
N GLN A 188 -21.09 -9.34 -1.87
CA GLN A 188 -21.88 -10.43 -1.33
C GLN A 188 -22.89 -10.95 -2.36
N GLU A 189 -23.69 -10.07 -2.97
CA GLU A 189 -24.71 -10.48 -3.96
C GLU A 189 -24.09 -11.12 -5.21
N ARG A 190 -22.95 -10.60 -5.69
CA ARG A 190 -22.25 -11.16 -6.84
C ARG A 190 -21.47 -12.41 -6.50
N ALA A 191 -20.87 -12.51 -5.31
CA ALA A 191 -20.28 -13.77 -4.83
C ALA A 191 -21.35 -14.86 -4.74
N GLU A 192 -22.52 -14.55 -4.17
CA GLU A 192 -23.64 -15.49 -4.06
C GLU A 192 -24.12 -15.95 -5.45
N ARG A 193 -24.28 -15.04 -6.42
CA ARG A 193 -24.68 -15.42 -7.80
C ARG A 193 -23.58 -16.18 -8.57
N ARG A 194 -22.33 -15.68 -8.61
CA ARG A 194 -21.26 -16.31 -9.40
C ARG A 194 -20.70 -17.58 -8.79
N CYS A 195 -20.62 -17.65 -7.45
CA CYS A 195 -20.04 -18.79 -6.76
C CYS A 195 -21.04 -19.91 -6.48
N SER A 196 -22.34 -19.67 -6.60
CA SER A 196 -23.36 -20.73 -6.54
C SER A 196 -23.41 -21.54 -7.84
N GLU A 197 -23.14 -20.91 -8.98
CA GLU A 197 -23.13 -21.58 -10.29
C GLU A 197 -21.79 -22.27 -10.60
N ASN A 198 -20.65 -21.72 -10.17
CA ASN A 198 -19.35 -22.39 -10.31
C ASN A 198 -18.31 -21.86 -9.31
N ALA A 199 -18.07 -22.61 -8.24
CA ALA A 199 -17.14 -22.22 -7.15
C ALA A 199 -15.68 -21.98 -7.61
N SER A 200 -15.32 -22.51 -8.79
CA SER A 200 -14.00 -22.42 -9.42
C SER A 200 -13.87 -21.23 -10.39
N SER A 201 -14.92 -20.44 -10.60
CA SER A 201 -14.91 -19.35 -11.58
C SER A 201 -13.84 -18.31 -11.24
N PRO A 202 -13.03 -17.84 -12.22
CA PRO A 202 -12.15 -16.69 -12.04
C PRO A 202 -12.94 -15.49 -11.50
N GLY A 203 -12.51 -14.95 -10.36
CA GLY A 203 -13.19 -13.85 -9.66
C GLY A 203 -14.09 -14.28 -8.49
N CYS A 204 -14.46 -15.56 -8.34
CA CYS A 204 -15.23 -16.01 -7.17
C CYS A 204 -14.42 -15.86 -5.85
N SER A 205 -13.12 -16.14 -5.89
CA SER A 205 -12.20 -15.91 -4.76
C SER A 205 -12.12 -14.42 -4.38
N PHE A 206 -12.13 -13.54 -5.38
CA PHE A 206 -12.09 -12.09 -5.23
C PHE A 206 -13.36 -11.52 -4.60
N PHE A 207 -14.55 -11.90 -5.10
CA PHE A 207 -15.80 -11.44 -4.49
C PHE A 207 -16.05 -12.08 -3.11
N LYS A 208 -15.59 -13.31 -2.87
CA LYS A 208 -15.59 -13.91 -1.51
C LYS A 208 -14.63 -13.20 -0.55
N SER A 209 -13.52 -12.63 -1.02
CA SER A 209 -12.59 -11.89 -0.16
C SER A 209 -13.11 -10.48 0.14
N ILE A 210 -13.79 -9.84 -0.81
CA ILE A 210 -14.45 -8.54 -0.62
C ILE A 210 -15.71 -8.67 0.24
N GLY A 211 -16.50 -9.73 0.07
CA GLY A 211 -17.77 -9.92 0.79
C GLY A 211 -17.65 -10.40 2.25
N LYS A 212 -16.45 -10.72 2.74
CA LYS A 212 -16.24 -11.09 4.14
C LYS A 212 -15.91 -9.86 4.98
N SER A 213 -16.95 -9.12 5.36
CA SER A 213 -16.83 -8.17 6.46
C SER A 213 -16.45 -8.93 7.74
N LEU A 214 -15.44 -8.44 8.47
CA LEU A 214 -15.15 -8.96 9.80
C LEU A 214 -16.37 -8.73 10.71
N PRO A 215 -16.71 -9.68 11.60
CA PRO A 215 -17.83 -9.48 12.50
C PRO A 215 -17.57 -8.27 13.41
N PRO A 216 -18.61 -7.52 13.81
CA PRO A 216 -18.46 -6.43 14.76
C PRO A 216 -17.73 -6.89 16.02
N LEU A 217 -16.77 -6.11 16.50
CA LEU A 217 -15.92 -6.49 17.61
C LEU A 217 -16.62 -6.27 18.97
N ASN A 218 -17.62 -7.11 19.25
CA ASN A 218 -18.49 -7.01 20.44
C ASN A 218 -18.46 -8.27 21.33
N SER A 219 -17.58 -9.23 21.04
CA SER A 219 -17.48 -10.48 21.79
C SER A 219 -16.11 -11.13 21.65
N ALA A 220 -15.74 -12.00 22.60
CA ALA A 220 -14.52 -12.80 22.51
C ALA A 220 -14.51 -13.73 21.27
N LYS A 221 -15.69 -14.18 20.82
CA LYS A 221 -15.83 -14.97 19.58
C LYS A 221 -15.49 -14.13 18.36
N ALA A 222 -15.99 -12.89 18.29
CA ALA A 222 -15.61 -11.95 17.23
C ALA A 222 -14.11 -11.66 17.28
N TRP A 223 -13.54 -11.41 18.46
CA TRP A 223 -12.09 -11.20 18.62
C TRP A 223 -11.27 -12.39 18.12
N LYS A 224 -11.68 -13.63 18.43
CA LYS A 224 -11.02 -14.84 17.90
C LYS A 224 -11.03 -14.85 16.36
N ARG A 225 -12.13 -14.40 15.74
CA ARG A 225 -12.22 -14.30 14.28
C ARG A 225 -11.25 -13.26 13.72
N TRP A 226 -11.21 -12.07 14.33
CA TRP A 226 -10.25 -11.02 13.98
C TRP A 226 -8.81 -11.52 14.03
N LYS A 227 -8.38 -12.14 15.14
CA LYS A 227 -7.02 -12.70 15.25
C LYS A 227 -6.65 -13.72 14.17
N MET A 228 -7.60 -14.56 13.76
CA MET A 228 -7.35 -15.54 12.68
C MET A 228 -7.18 -14.87 11.32
N ASP A 229 -7.87 -13.75 11.10
CA ASP A 229 -7.84 -12.99 9.84
C ASP A 229 -6.62 -12.07 9.77
N SER A 230 -6.29 -11.44 10.90
CA SER A 230 -5.12 -10.59 11.13
C SER A 230 -3.81 -11.37 11.30
N GLY A 231 -3.85 -12.71 11.26
CA GLY A 231 -2.69 -13.57 11.50
C GLY A 231 -1.49 -13.19 10.64
N ALA A 232 -0.29 -13.27 11.23
CA ALA A 232 0.95 -12.69 10.70
C ALA A 232 1.15 -12.96 9.19
N MET A 233 0.91 -11.91 8.39
CA MET A 233 1.34 -11.87 7.01
C MET A 233 2.86 -11.77 6.99
N LYS A 234 3.53 -12.68 6.27
CA LYS A 234 4.99 -12.60 6.10
C LYS A 234 5.37 -11.25 5.49
N GLY A 235 6.27 -10.54 6.18
CA GLY A 235 6.68 -9.17 5.84
C GLY A 235 7.60 -9.01 4.63
N LYS A 236 8.22 -10.09 4.11
CA LYS A 236 9.23 -10.03 3.04
C LYS A 236 8.84 -9.20 1.80
N ASP A 237 7.64 -9.39 1.26
CA ASP A 237 7.18 -8.64 0.07
C ASP A 237 7.08 -7.14 0.38
N THR A 238 6.53 -6.79 1.54
CA THR A 238 6.44 -5.41 2.03
C THR A 238 7.83 -4.81 2.29
N ALA A 239 8.72 -5.59 2.89
CA ALA A 239 10.09 -5.19 3.15
C ALA A 239 10.85 -4.88 1.86
N LEU A 240 10.72 -5.74 0.84
CA LEU A 240 11.32 -5.54 -0.48
C LEU A 240 10.80 -4.24 -1.10
N PHE A 241 9.48 -4.01 -1.03
CA PHE A 241 8.88 -2.78 -1.53
C PHE A 241 9.42 -1.54 -0.82
N LEU A 242 9.36 -1.51 0.52
CA LEU A 242 9.81 -0.37 1.30
C LEU A 242 11.31 -0.13 1.13
N TYR A 243 12.13 -1.18 1.01
CA TYR A 243 13.56 -1.04 0.76
C TYR A 243 13.82 -0.30 -0.56
N CYS A 244 13.21 -0.77 -1.65
CA CYS A 244 13.36 -0.13 -2.96
C CYS A 244 12.78 1.29 -2.97
N ALA A 245 11.63 1.53 -2.33
CA ALA A 245 11.00 2.84 -2.30
C ALA A 245 11.78 3.88 -1.48
N LEU A 246 12.47 3.46 -0.42
CA LEU A 246 13.14 4.35 0.53
C LEU A 246 14.64 4.54 0.24
N ASN A 247 15.30 3.59 -0.43
CA ASN A 247 16.76 3.60 -0.62
C ASN A 247 17.22 3.78 -2.07
N ASN A 248 16.33 3.67 -3.04
CA ASN A 248 16.72 3.82 -4.42
C ASN A 248 16.86 5.31 -4.77
N ASN A 249 18.09 5.83 -4.67
CA ASN A 249 18.49 7.20 -4.99
C ASN A 249 18.46 7.51 -6.49
N ASN A 250 18.06 6.55 -7.33
CA ASN A 250 17.90 6.76 -8.76
C ASN A 250 16.70 7.68 -8.99
N GLY A 251 16.99 8.98 -8.91
CA GLY A 251 16.14 10.11 -9.28
C GLY A 251 15.79 10.15 -10.76
N SER A 252 15.47 9.00 -11.37
CA SER A 252 14.50 9.02 -12.46
C SER A 252 13.20 9.47 -11.84
N ASN A 253 12.99 10.77 -11.97
CA ASN A 253 11.78 11.56 -11.82
C ASN A 253 10.60 10.86 -12.52
N LYS A 254 10.20 9.68 -12.06
CA LYS A 254 8.85 9.17 -12.27
C LYS A 254 8.02 10.05 -11.36
N ASN A 255 7.71 11.25 -11.88
CA ASN A 255 6.55 11.99 -11.44
C ASN A 255 5.45 10.93 -11.36
N PHE A 256 5.09 10.54 -10.15
CA PHE A 256 3.75 10.07 -9.87
C PHE A 256 2.88 11.25 -10.25
N LYS A 257 2.64 11.43 -11.56
CA LYS A 257 1.63 12.35 -12.05
C LYS A 257 0.41 11.93 -11.27
N ASN A 258 -0.19 12.89 -10.56
CA ASN A 258 -1.42 12.73 -9.79
C ASN A 258 -2.22 11.61 -10.44
N ILE A 259 -2.32 10.47 -9.75
CA ILE A 259 -2.89 9.24 -10.33
C ILE A 259 -4.28 9.62 -10.78
N GLU A 260 -4.43 9.93 -12.08
CA GLU A 260 -5.66 10.48 -12.59
C GLU A 260 -6.70 9.39 -12.36
N TRP A 261 -7.68 9.72 -11.52
CA TRP A 261 -8.82 8.88 -11.28
C TRP A 261 -9.71 8.99 -12.51
N ASN A 262 -9.25 8.44 -13.63
CA ASN A 262 -10.07 8.29 -14.81
C ASN A 262 -11.21 7.35 -14.40
N GLN A 263 -12.41 7.92 -14.34
CA GLN A 263 -13.73 7.32 -14.08
C GLN A 263 -14.09 6.15 -15.02
N LYS A 264 -13.13 5.55 -15.72
CA LYS A 264 -13.35 4.53 -16.75
C LYS A 264 -13.69 3.14 -16.21
N TYR A 265 -14.00 3.03 -14.92
CA TYR A 265 -14.68 1.87 -14.37
C TYR A 265 -16.15 2.23 -14.12
N HIS A 266 -16.91 2.33 -15.21
CA HIS A 266 -18.34 2.06 -15.14
C HIS A 266 -18.49 0.60 -14.75
N TYR A 267 -18.80 0.35 -13.48
CA TYR A 267 -19.27 -0.95 -12.98
C TYR A 267 -20.77 -1.07 -13.18
#